data_AF-A0AAU0WNP5-F1
#
_entry.id   AF-A0AAU0WNP5-F1
#
_cell.length_a   1.000
_cell.length_b   1.000
_cell.length_c   1.000
_cell.angle_alpha   90.00
_cell.angle_beta   90.00
_cell.angle_gamma   90.00
#
_symmetry.space_group_name_H-M   'P 1'
#
loop_
_entity.id
_entity.type
_entity.pdbx_description
1 polymer ?
#
loop_
_entity_poly.entity_id
_entity_poly.type
_entity_poly.pdbx_seq_one_letter_code
_entity_poly.pdbx_strand_id
1 'polypeptide(L)'
;MTRARFHSLPESKRYAEDESEYTIVLERYNTVLDELFVGTDVYVITPLWTTEAEVPSVEPVTGYWKSLLVEDDPDPEFRTYCHLLAAHRPWQRGCIDDLLRDTADDKVAGILITDTRMQRIHHPYDGGADVFLTTREERDQMRDRHADWLASHPSGL
;
A
#
# COMPACT_ATOMS: atom_id res chain seq x y z
N MET A 1 3.40 10.12 13.58
CA MET A 1 2.61 8.91 13.29
C MET A 1 3.22 7.72 14.03
N THR A 2 2.41 6.70 14.28
CA THR A 2 2.77 5.40 14.85
C THR A 2 2.45 4.30 13.84
N ARG A 3 3.08 3.12 13.95
CA ARG A 3 2.95 2.02 12.99
C ARG A 3 2.34 0.77 13.62
N ALA A 4 1.47 0.10 12.88
CA ALA A 4 1.09 -1.30 13.07
C ALA A 4 1.43 -2.10 11.81
N ARG A 5 1.80 -3.38 11.97
CA ARG A 5 2.09 -4.30 10.87
C ARG A 5 1.10 -5.47 10.95
N PHE A 6 0.50 -5.82 9.82
CA PHE A 6 -0.41 -6.95 9.69
C PHE A 6 0.05 -7.87 8.57
N HIS A 7 0.00 -9.19 8.78
CA HIS A 7 0.26 -10.18 7.75
C HIS A 7 -0.97 -10.40 6.87
N SER A 8 -0.76 -10.51 5.57
CA SER A 8 -1.85 -10.75 4.60
C SER A 8 -2.33 -12.20 4.57
N LEU A 9 -1.51 -13.13 5.06
CA LEU A 9 -1.85 -14.55 5.18
C LEU A 9 -1.61 -15.08 6.60
N PRO A 10 -2.26 -16.20 6.97
CA PRO A 10 -1.98 -16.92 8.21
C PRO A 10 -0.50 -17.33 8.32
N GLU A 11 -0.05 -17.54 9.55
CA GLU A 11 1.31 -18.04 9.84
C GLU A 11 2.43 -17.17 9.24
N SER A 12 2.14 -15.90 8.95
CA SER A 12 3.06 -14.97 8.30
C SER A 12 3.55 -15.45 6.93
N LYS A 13 2.77 -16.30 6.24
CA LYS A 13 3.06 -16.72 4.86
C LYS A 13 3.14 -15.48 3.96
N ARG A 14 4.14 -15.46 3.08
CA ARG A 14 4.48 -14.29 2.26
C ARG A 14 3.65 -14.18 0.97
N TYR A 15 3.52 -15.28 0.24
CA TYR A 15 2.88 -15.29 -1.08
C TYR A 15 1.69 -16.25 -1.11
N ALA A 16 0.64 -15.85 -1.83
CA ALA A 16 -0.48 -16.73 -2.12
C ALA A 16 -0.11 -17.72 -3.23
N GLU A 17 -0.52 -18.97 -3.08
CA GLU A 17 -0.28 -20.05 -4.05
C GLU A 17 -1.52 -20.40 -4.86
N ASP A 18 -2.71 -20.03 -4.38
CA ASP A 18 -3.98 -20.28 -5.03
C ASP A 18 -5.03 -19.19 -4.75
N GLU A 19 -6.17 -19.27 -5.45
CA GLU A 19 -7.26 -18.27 -5.33
C GLU A 19 -7.91 -18.24 -3.94
N SER A 20 -7.85 -19.33 -3.17
CA SER A 20 -8.37 -19.32 -1.80
C SER A 20 -7.49 -18.48 -0.89
N GLU A 21 -6.17 -18.51 -1.09
CA GLU A 21 -5.23 -17.64 -0.39
C GLU A 21 -5.32 -16.19 -0.87
N TYR A 22 -5.50 -15.93 -2.16
CA TYR A 22 -5.78 -14.57 -2.63
C TYR A 22 -7.07 -14.00 -2.02
N THR A 23 -8.09 -14.84 -1.83
CA THR A 23 -9.32 -14.41 -1.14
C THR A 23 -9.00 -13.94 0.28
N ILE A 24 -8.11 -14.63 1.00
CA ILE A 24 -7.67 -14.23 2.35
C ILE A 24 -6.86 -12.92 2.31
N VAL A 25 -5.92 -12.80 1.36
CA VAL A 25 -5.10 -11.58 1.19
C VAL A 25 -5.98 -10.36 0.96
N LEU A 26 -6.87 -10.44 -0.03
CA LEU A 26 -7.78 -9.35 -0.38
C LEU A 26 -8.76 -9.06 0.75
N GLU A 27 -9.24 -10.08 1.47
CA GLU A 27 -10.09 -9.91 2.64
C GLU A 27 -9.39 -9.08 3.71
N ARG A 28 -8.17 -9.46 4.12
CA ARG A 28 -7.44 -8.75 5.17
C ARG A 28 -7.10 -7.32 4.78
N TYR A 29 -6.61 -7.09 3.55
CA TYR A 29 -6.32 -5.74 3.07
C TYR A 29 -7.57 -4.87 3.03
N ASN A 30 -8.65 -5.34 2.41
CA ASN A 30 -9.88 -4.57 2.33
C ASN A 30 -10.50 -4.32 3.71
N THR A 31 -10.37 -5.23 4.66
CA THR A 31 -10.90 -5.04 6.01
C THR A 31 -10.13 -3.96 6.77
N VAL A 32 -8.80 -3.90 6.65
CA VAL A 32 -8.03 -2.77 7.18
C VAL A 32 -8.42 -1.48 6.46
N LEU A 33 -8.54 -1.49 5.14
CA LEU A 33 -8.89 -0.29 4.36
C LEU A 33 -10.30 0.24 4.67
N ASP A 34 -11.28 -0.65 4.86
CA ASP A 34 -12.65 -0.29 5.27
C ASP A 34 -12.64 0.40 6.64
N GLU A 35 -11.91 -0.14 7.62
CA GLU A 35 -11.78 0.51 8.93
C GLU A 35 -11.17 1.92 8.86
N LEU A 36 -10.26 2.14 7.92
CA LEU A 36 -9.59 3.43 7.76
C LEU A 36 -10.44 4.45 6.99
N PHE A 37 -11.15 3.99 5.96
CA PHE A 37 -11.62 4.85 4.86
C PHE A 37 -13.08 4.70 4.47
N VAL A 38 -13.88 3.83 5.12
CA VAL A 38 -15.31 3.70 4.80
C VAL A 38 -16.03 5.06 4.85
N GLY A 39 -16.77 5.38 3.78
CA GLY A 39 -17.49 6.64 3.66
C GLY A 39 -16.61 7.87 3.42
N THR A 40 -15.34 7.69 3.04
CA THR A 40 -14.40 8.78 2.76
C THR A 40 -13.80 8.66 1.36
N ASP A 41 -13.23 9.76 0.87
CA ASP A 41 -12.39 9.77 -0.33
C ASP A 41 -10.93 9.47 0.04
N VAL A 42 -10.24 8.75 -0.83
CA VAL A 42 -8.84 8.36 -0.67
C VAL A 42 -7.98 8.82 -1.85
N TYR A 43 -6.69 8.98 -1.58
CA TYR A 43 -5.66 8.93 -2.60
C TYR A 43 -5.05 7.52 -2.65
N VAL A 44 -4.97 6.98 -3.85
CA VAL A 44 -4.17 5.79 -4.18
C VAL A 44 -2.93 6.29 -4.90
N ILE A 45 -1.77 6.18 -4.24
CA ILE A 45 -0.49 6.67 -4.73
C ILE A 45 0.34 5.47 -5.17
N THR A 46 0.73 5.45 -6.44
CA THR A 46 1.53 4.40 -7.06
C THR A 46 2.86 4.98 -7.54
N PRO A 47 4.01 4.46 -7.08
CA PRO A 47 5.31 4.85 -7.60
C PRO A 47 5.60 4.10 -8.90
N LEU A 48 6.17 4.82 -9.87
CA LEU A 48 6.75 4.26 -11.09
C LEU A 48 8.24 4.60 -11.10
N TRP A 49 9.08 3.56 -11.07
CA TRP A 49 10.54 3.69 -11.09
C TRP A 49 11.06 3.55 -12.52
N THR A 50 11.91 4.47 -12.95
CA THR A 50 12.46 4.49 -14.32
C THR A 50 13.78 5.24 -14.36
N THR A 51 14.56 5.05 -15.43
CA THR A 51 15.74 5.87 -15.75
C THR A 51 15.39 7.09 -16.60
N GLU A 52 14.16 7.18 -17.09
CA GLU A 52 13.68 8.26 -17.94
C GLU A 52 13.12 9.43 -17.13
N ALA A 53 13.44 10.66 -17.55
CA ALA A 53 12.90 11.86 -16.90
C ALA A 53 11.44 12.14 -17.30
N GLU A 54 11.04 11.67 -18.48
CA GLU A 54 9.69 11.85 -19.02
C GLU A 54 8.74 10.85 -18.36
N VAL A 55 7.58 11.35 -17.91
CA VAL A 55 6.51 10.48 -17.43
C VAL A 55 5.89 9.80 -18.65
N PRO A 56 5.67 8.48 -18.65
CA PRO A 56 4.92 7.83 -19.71
C PRO A 56 3.58 8.55 -19.91
N SER A 57 3.08 8.57 -21.14
CA SER A 57 1.71 9.02 -21.41
C SER A 57 0.72 8.00 -20.85
N VAL A 58 0.62 7.91 -19.53
CA VAL A 58 -0.43 7.18 -18.86
C VAL A 58 -1.69 7.97 -19.19
N GLU A 59 -2.65 7.33 -19.89
CA GLU A 59 -3.99 7.87 -20.14
C GLU A 59 -4.49 8.63 -18.91
N PRO A 60 -5.24 9.74 -19.06
CA PRO A 60 -5.38 10.77 -18.03
C PRO A 60 -5.95 10.15 -16.75
N VAL A 61 -5.05 9.65 -15.91
CA VAL A 61 -5.32 9.40 -14.51
C VAL A 61 -5.71 10.79 -14.05
N THR A 62 -6.95 10.92 -13.60
CA THR A 62 -7.58 12.16 -13.12
C THR A 62 -6.93 12.63 -11.81
N GLY A 63 -5.61 12.53 -11.73
CA GLY A 63 -4.81 12.45 -10.52
C GLY A 63 -3.60 13.37 -10.59
N TYR A 64 -3.12 13.72 -9.41
CA TYR A 64 -1.92 14.52 -9.23
C TYR A 64 -0.68 13.67 -9.51
N TRP A 65 0.32 14.24 -10.20
CA TRP A 65 1.58 13.55 -10.47
C TRP A 65 2.79 14.39 -10.05
N LYS A 66 3.87 13.74 -9.64
CA LYS A 66 5.16 14.39 -9.35
C LYS A 66 6.33 13.47 -9.69
N SER A 67 7.29 13.96 -10.47
CA SER A 67 8.58 13.30 -10.66
C SER A 67 9.57 13.70 -9.57
N LEU A 68 10.27 12.70 -9.04
CA LEU A 68 11.41 12.86 -8.15
C LEU A 68 12.63 12.29 -8.85
N LEU A 69 13.71 13.07 -8.94
CA LEU A 69 15.04 12.53 -9.23
C LEU A 69 15.56 11.95 -7.92
N VAL A 70 15.60 10.62 -7.83
CA VAL A 70 15.98 9.90 -6.62
C VAL A 70 17.49 9.70 -6.56
N GLU A 71 18.09 9.33 -7.70
CA GLU A 71 19.53 9.18 -7.85
C GLU A 71 19.99 9.87 -9.13
N ASP A 72 20.87 10.88 -9.00
CA ASP A 72 21.41 11.65 -10.11
C ASP A 72 22.79 11.14 -10.51
N ASP A 73 22.83 9.92 -11.07
CA ASP A 73 24.07 9.35 -11.57
C ASP A 73 24.54 10.11 -12.85
N PRO A 74 25.86 10.37 -12.99
CA PRO A 74 26.42 10.92 -14.23
C PRO A 74 26.18 10.05 -15.46
N ASP A 75 26.10 8.73 -15.28
CA ASP A 75 25.71 7.78 -16.31
C ASP A 75 24.16 7.69 -16.37
N PRO A 76 23.54 8.13 -17.49
CA PRO A 76 22.08 8.13 -17.62
C PRO A 76 21.41 6.76 -17.42
N GLU A 77 22.13 5.66 -17.65
CA GLU A 77 21.59 4.30 -17.44
C GLU A 77 21.39 3.95 -15.96
N PHE A 78 22.11 4.61 -15.05
CA PHE A 78 22.00 4.40 -13.60
C PHE A 78 21.26 5.53 -12.88
N ARG A 79 20.87 6.58 -13.61
CA ARG A 79 20.01 7.64 -13.07
C ARG A 79 18.64 7.04 -12.72
N THR A 80 18.11 7.37 -11.55
CA THR A 80 16.83 6.83 -11.08
C THR A 80 15.83 7.95 -10.81
N TYR A 81 14.69 7.88 -11.50
CA TYR A 81 13.51 8.68 -11.24
C TYR A 81 12.42 7.84 -10.56
N CYS A 82 11.63 8.50 -9.73
CA CYS A 82 10.36 7.98 -9.22
C CYS A 82 9.24 8.94 -9.61
N HIS A 83 8.32 8.49 -10.44
CA HIS A 83 7.09 9.20 -10.77
C HIS A 83 5.99 8.74 -9.81
N LEU A 84 5.52 9.65 -8.97
CA LEU A 84 4.39 9.39 -8.08
C LEU A 84 3.10 9.76 -8.79
N LEU A 85 2.22 8.78 -8.98
CA LEU A 85 0.89 8.94 -9.56
C LEU A 85 -0.13 8.83 -8.44
N ALA A 86 -0.98 9.85 -8.23
CA ALA A 86 -1.98 9.87 -7.17
C ALA A 86 -3.39 9.97 -7.74
N ALA A 87 -4.13 8.86 -7.71
CA ALA A 87 -5.52 8.80 -8.12
C ALA A 87 -6.45 9.14 -6.94
N HIS A 88 -7.34 10.10 -7.12
CA HIS A 88 -8.38 10.45 -6.14
C HIS A 88 -9.67 9.68 -6.42
N ARG A 89 -10.24 9.02 -5.41
CA ARG A 89 -11.52 8.32 -5.56
C ARG A 89 -12.28 8.13 -4.24
N PRO A 90 -13.61 8.02 -4.27
CA PRO A 90 -14.37 7.52 -3.13
C PRO A 90 -13.94 6.08 -2.82
N TRP A 91 -13.70 5.78 -1.54
CA TRP A 91 -13.39 4.43 -1.12
C TRP A 91 -14.62 3.52 -1.25
N GLN A 92 -14.43 2.38 -1.91
CA GLN A 92 -15.37 1.28 -1.95
C GLN A 92 -14.58 -0.01 -1.82
N ARG A 93 -15.05 -0.94 -0.98
CA ARG A 93 -14.46 -2.27 -0.85
C ARG A 93 -14.31 -2.91 -2.23
N GLY A 94 -13.13 -3.44 -2.53
CA GLY A 94 -12.84 -4.09 -3.81
C GLY A 94 -12.43 -3.15 -4.94
N CYS A 95 -12.47 -1.81 -4.75
CA CYS A 95 -12.25 -0.87 -5.85
C CYS A 95 -10.81 -0.87 -6.41
N ILE A 96 -9.86 -1.46 -5.69
CA ILE A 96 -8.45 -1.58 -6.06
C ILE A 96 -7.90 -3.01 -5.92
N ASP A 97 -8.76 -4.03 -5.96
CA ASP A 97 -8.34 -5.43 -5.73
C ASP A 97 -7.25 -5.91 -6.68
N ASP A 98 -7.33 -5.53 -7.96
CA ASP A 98 -6.28 -5.87 -8.94
C ASP A 98 -4.91 -5.31 -8.52
N LEU A 99 -4.88 -4.05 -8.06
CA LEU A 99 -3.66 -3.40 -7.57
C LEU A 99 -3.14 -4.05 -6.27
N LEU A 100 -4.05 -4.40 -5.35
CA LEU A 100 -3.68 -5.08 -4.10
C LEU A 100 -3.13 -6.48 -4.38
N ARG A 101 -3.68 -7.19 -5.37
CA ARG A 101 -3.19 -8.49 -5.82
C ARG A 101 -1.81 -8.37 -6.45
N ASP A 102 -1.62 -7.43 -7.37
CA ASP A 102 -0.30 -7.19 -7.98
C ASP A 102 0.75 -6.75 -6.94
N THR A 103 0.32 -6.05 -5.88
CA THR A 103 1.19 -5.70 -4.75
C THR A 103 1.57 -6.92 -3.90
N ALA A 104 0.62 -7.84 -3.66
CA ALA A 104 0.88 -9.08 -2.94
C ALA A 104 1.85 -10.01 -3.69
N ASP A 105 1.90 -9.89 -5.01
CA ASP A 105 2.80 -10.63 -5.91
C ASP A 105 4.15 -9.93 -6.16
N ASP A 106 4.42 -8.81 -5.48
CA ASP A 106 5.62 -7.97 -5.69
C ASP A 106 5.76 -7.45 -7.14
N LYS A 107 4.67 -7.41 -7.92
CA LYS A 107 4.66 -6.80 -9.27
C LYS A 107 4.60 -5.28 -9.21
N VAL A 108 3.96 -4.75 -8.16
CA VAL A 108 3.90 -3.32 -7.87
C VAL A 108 4.29 -3.11 -6.41
N ALA A 109 5.33 -2.33 -6.16
CA ALA A 109 5.84 -2.09 -4.82
C ALA A 109 5.67 -0.62 -4.40
N GLY A 110 5.58 -0.38 -3.09
CA GLY A 110 5.62 0.97 -2.53
C GLY A 110 4.34 1.80 -2.68
N ILE A 111 3.19 1.16 -2.95
CA ILE A 111 1.92 1.87 -3.05
C ILE A 111 1.45 2.39 -1.70
N LEU A 112 0.79 3.54 -1.68
CA LEU A 112 0.18 4.12 -0.49
C LEU A 112 -1.30 4.37 -0.74
N ILE A 113 -2.16 3.97 0.20
CA ILE A 113 -3.56 4.35 0.24
C ILE A 113 -3.75 5.24 1.46
N THR A 114 -4.26 6.44 1.27
CA THR A 114 -4.36 7.43 2.35
C THR A 114 -5.62 8.27 2.26
N ASP A 115 -6.09 8.77 3.40
CA ASP A 115 -7.11 9.81 3.42
C ASP A 115 -6.58 11.11 2.79
N THR A 116 -7.49 11.99 2.39
CA THR A 116 -7.11 13.24 1.70
C THR A 116 -6.25 14.20 2.53
N ARG A 117 -6.10 13.97 3.84
CA ARG A 117 -5.27 14.78 4.74
C ARG A 117 -3.96 14.10 5.14
N MET A 118 -3.67 12.91 4.62
CA MET A 118 -2.47 12.12 4.98
C MET A 118 -2.34 11.89 6.48
N GLN A 119 -3.43 11.56 7.16
CA GLN A 119 -3.47 11.27 8.59
C GLN A 119 -3.46 9.75 8.86
N ARG A 120 -3.97 8.97 7.93
CA ARG A 120 -4.01 7.51 7.95
C ARG A 120 -3.47 6.99 6.64
N ILE A 121 -2.51 6.07 6.71
CA ILE A 121 -1.84 5.52 5.53
C ILE A 121 -1.81 4.01 5.66
N HIS A 122 -2.27 3.32 4.62
CA HIS A 122 -2.09 1.90 4.42
C HIS A 122 -1.02 1.69 3.34
N HIS A 123 0.06 0.99 3.69
CA HIS A 123 1.18 0.68 2.82
C HIS A 123 1.28 -0.85 2.68
N PRO A 124 0.53 -1.47 1.75
CA PRO A 124 0.60 -2.88 1.46
C PRO A 124 1.87 -3.22 0.68
N TYR A 125 2.31 -4.45 0.84
CA TYR A 125 3.44 -5.07 0.15
C TYR A 125 3.21 -6.59 0.15
N ASP A 126 4.15 -7.35 -0.37
CA ASP A 126 4.08 -8.80 -0.36
C ASP A 126 4.20 -9.38 1.07
N GLY A 127 3.24 -10.22 1.46
CA GLY A 127 3.15 -10.80 2.81
C GLY A 127 2.52 -9.92 3.90
N GLY A 128 2.10 -8.68 3.60
CA GLY A 128 1.38 -7.87 4.57
C GLY A 128 1.27 -6.38 4.27
N ALA A 129 0.93 -5.62 5.29
CA ALA A 129 0.84 -4.16 5.20
C ALA A 129 1.34 -3.50 6.49
N ASP A 130 1.94 -2.32 6.32
CA ASP A 130 2.17 -1.38 7.42
C ASP A 130 1.06 -0.31 7.39
N VAL A 131 0.46 -0.04 8.55
CA VAL A 131 -0.57 0.98 8.75
C VAL A 131 0.01 2.08 9.63
N PHE A 132 -0.01 3.31 9.14
CA PHE A 132 0.44 4.50 9.85
C PHE A 132 -0.76 5.31 10.34
N LEU A 133 -0.81 5.55 11.64
CA LEU A 133 -1.90 6.25 12.33
C LEU A 133 -1.36 7.45 13.12
N THR A 134 -2.24 8.40 13.43
CA THR A 134 -1.82 9.64 14.10
C THR A 134 -1.48 9.43 15.57
N THR A 135 -2.20 8.54 16.26
CA THR A 135 -2.10 8.33 17.71
C THR A 135 -1.79 6.87 18.06
N ARG A 136 -1.16 6.64 19.23
CA ARG A 136 -0.85 5.29 19.72
C ARG A 136 -2.12 4.52 20.05
N GLU A 137 -3.11 5.22 20.57
CA GLU A 137 -4.41 4.70 20.98
C GLU A 137 -5.17 4.12 19.78
N GLU A 138 -5.28 4.85 18.66
CA GLU A 138 -5.87 4.32 17.41
C GLU A 138 -5.12 3.06 16.94
N ARG A 139 -3.79 3.10 16.98
CA ARG A 139 -2.92 2.01 16.54
C ARG A 139 -3.07 0.77 17.41
N ASP A 140 -3.10 0.94 18.72
CA ASP A 140 -3.21 -0.19 19.66
C ASP A 140 -4.62 -0.79 19.60
N GLN A 141 -5.68 0.01 19.46
CA GLN A 141 -7.04 -0.49 19.21
C GLN A 141 -7.14 -1.32 17.93
N MET A 142 -6.52 -0.87 16.84
CA MET A 142 -6.52 -1.62 15.58
C MET A 142 -5.73 -2.93 15.69
N ARG A 143 -4.59 -2.91 16.40
CA ARG A 143 -3.81 -4.14 16.69
C ARG A 143 -4.61 -5.13 17.53
N ASP A 144 -5.36 -4.66 18.52
CA ASP A 144 -6.17 -5.52 19.38
C ASP A 144 -7.33 -6.18 18.61
N ARG A 145 -7.94 -5.46 17.64
CA ARG A 145 -8.99 -6.03 16.77
C ARG A 145 -8.50 -7.15 15.84
N HIS A 146 -7.23 -7.10 15.45
CA HIS A 146 -6.62 -8.00 14.46
C HIS A 146 -5.39 -8.73 15.02
N ALA A 147 -5.45 -9.11 16.30
CA ALA A 147 -4.31 -9.66 17.03
C ALA A 147 -3.75 -10.94 16.38
N ASP A 148 -4.64 -11.74 15.79
CA ASP A 148 -4.37 -12.97 15.03
C ASP A 148 -3.69 -12.75 13.68
N TRP A 149 -3.57 -11.50 13.22
CA TRP A 149 -2.85 -11.14 11.98
C TRP A 149 -1.47 -10.54 12.27
N LEU A 150 -1.14 -10.34 13.54
CA LEU A 150 0.17 -9.88 13.96
C LEU A 150 1.16 -11.04 13.98
N ALA A 151 2.45 -10.74 13.83
CA ALA A 151 3.50 -11.74 14.02
C ALA A 151 3.37 -12.34 15.44
N SER A 152 3.38 -13.67 15.52
CA SER A 152 3.47 -14.38 16.80
C SER A 152 4.86 -14.23 17.44
N HIS A 153 5.86 -13.83 16.65
CA HIS A 153 7.23 -13.67 17.12
C HIS A 153 7.46 -12.26 17.72
N PRO A 154 8.12 -12.14 18.90
CA PRO A 154 8.35 -10.86 19.56
C PRO A 154 9.14 -9.85 18.72
N SER A 155 9.87 -10.31 17.71
CA SER A 155 10.63 -9.48 16.75
C SER A 155 9.75 -8.81 15.69
N GLY A 156 8.49 -9.23 15.50
CA GLY A 156 7.66 -8.70 14.42
C GLY A 156 8.14 -9.10 13.01
N LEU A 157 8.97 -10.14 12.93
CA LEU A 157 9.49 -10.79 11.72
C LEU A 157 8.94 -12.20 11.64
#